data_AF-A0A529GJ02-F1
#
_entry.id   AF-A0A529GJ02-F1
#
_cell.length_a   1.000
_cell.length_b   1.000
_cell.length_c   1.000
_cell.angle_alpha   90.00
_cell.angle_beta   90.00
_cell.angle_gamma   90.00
#
_symmetry.space_group_name_H-M   'P 1'
#
loop_
_entity.id
_entity.type
_entity.pdbx_description
1 polymer ?
#
loop_
_entity_poly.entity_id
_entity_poly.type
_entity_poly.pdbx_seq_one_letter_code
_entity_poly.pdbx_strand_id
1 'polypeptide(L)'
;KDLWALRSLLFTEPVDLLIGNSYGKYLERDTGTPLIRLMFPIFDRHHHHRFALFGYQGALRVLTTILDKIFDKLDRETSETGVTDYSYDLTR
;
A
#
# COMPACT_ATOMS: atom_id res chain seq x y z
N LYS A 1 -21.27 -2.10 4.05
CA LYS A 1 -20.70 -0.86 4.63
C LYS A 1 -19.92 -0.16 3.51
N ASP A 2 -19.81 1.15 3.54
CA ASP A 2 -19.14 1.95 2.49
C ASP A 2 -17.70 2.34 2.91
N LEU A 3 -17.01 3.08 2.04
CA LEU A 3 -15.66 3.58 2.34
C LEU A 3 -15.64 4.60 3.48
N TRP A 4 -16.77 5.26 3.76
CA TRP A 4 -16.87 6.17 4.90
C TRP A 4 -16.86 5.42 6.23
N ALA A 5 -17.59 4.30 6.31
CA ALA A 5 -17.50 3.39 7.45
C ALA A 5 -16.09 2.80 7.59
N LEU A 6 -15.43 2.47 6.47
CA LEU A 6 -14.04 2.00 6.49
C LEU A 6 -13.08 3.08 6.99
N ARG A 7 -13.29 4.34 6.62
CA ARG A 7 -12.51 5.48 7.14
C ARG A 7 -12.52 5.52 8.66
N SER A 8 -13.70 5.39 9.27
CA SER A 8 -13.83 5.36 10.73
C SER A 8 -13.05 4.21 11.36
N LEU A 9 -13.13 3.01 10.77
CA LEU A 9 -12.38 1.84 11.24
C LEU A 9 -10.86 2.08 11.19
N LEU A 10 -10.36 2.64 10.09
CA LEU A 10 -8.93 2.95 9.93
C LEU A 10 -8.41 3.98 10.95
N PHE A 11 -9.28 4.84 11.49
CA PHE A 11 -8.92 5.76 12.58
C PHE A 11 -8.96 5.10 13.96
N THR A 12 -9.95 4.25 14.23
CA THR A 12 -10.12 3.62 15.55
C THR A 12 -9.17 2.43 15.74
N GLU A 13 -8.92 1.69 14.67
CA GLU A 13 -8.11 0.47 14.63
C GLU A 13 -7.14 0.59 13.45
N PRO A 14 -5.99 1.28 13.63
CA PRO A 14 -5.05 1.53 12.55
C PRO A 14 -4.44 0.21 12.05
N VAL A 15 -4.26 0.13 10.74
CA VAL A 15 -3.67 -1.02 10.05
C VAL A 15 -2.45 -0.58 9.24
N ASP A 16 -1.57 -1.53 8.93
CA ASP A 16 -0.32 -1.22 8.22
C ASP A 16 -0.52 -0.85 6.75
N LEU A 17 -1.49 -1.51 6.10
CA LEU A 17 -1.74 -1.44 4.66
C LEU A 17 -3.24 -1.53 4.37
N LEU A 18 -3.66 -0.80 3.35
CA LEU A 18 -5.01 -0.87 2.79
C LEU A 18 -4.93 -1.50 1.38
N ILE A 19 -5.69 -2.55 1.11
CA ILE A 19 -5.82 -3.11 -0.25
C ILE A 19 -7.17 -2.67 -0.82
N GLY A 20 -7.16 -2.00 -1.97
CA GLY A 20 -8.39 -1.46 -2.55
C GLY A 20 -8.24 -0.95 -3.99
N ASN A 21 -9.11 -0.01 -4.34
CA ASN A 21 -9.20 0.63 -5.65
C ASN A 21 -8.82 2.12 -5.55
N SER A 22 -8.89 2.87 -6.64
CA SER A 22 -8.47 4.29 -6.66
C SER A 22 -9.25 5.20 -5.71
N TYR A 23 -10.46 4.84 -5.27
CA TYR A 23 -11.19 5.63 -4.27
C TYR A 23 -10.53 5.57 -2.89
N GLY A 24 -9.79 4.49 -2.60
CA GLY A 24 -9.03 4.35 -1.36
C GLY A 24 -7.95 5.41 -1.17
N LYS A 25 -7.56 6.16 -2.23
CA LYS A 25 -6.56 7.23 -2.12
C LYS A 25 -6.98 8.33 -1.13
N TYR A 26 -8.29 8.54 -0.97
CA TYR A 26 -8.81 9.52 -0.03
C TYR A 26 -8.65 9.03 1.41
N LEU A 27 -8.75 7.71 1.62
CA LEU A 27 -8.48 7.10 2.92
C LEU A 27 -6.99 7.17 3.25
N GLU A 28 -6.11 6.85 2.29
CA GLU A 28 -4.65 6.98 2.46
C GLU A 28 -4.24 8.41 2.86
N ARG A 29 -4.84 9.43 2.23
CA ARG A 29 -4.61 10.84 2.59
C ARG A 29 -5.10 11.16 4.00
N ASP A 30 -6.27 10.66 4.38
CA ASP A 30 -6.92 11.05 5.64
C ASP A 30 -6.34 10.31 6.84
N THR A 31 -6.01 9.02 6.71
CA THR A 31 -5.57 8.15 7.83
C THR A 31 -4.06 7.89 7.83
N GLY A 32 -3.35 8.28 6.77
CA GLY A 32 -1.93 7.94 6.58
C GLY A 32 -1.68 6.47 6.23
N THR A 33 -2.73 5.65 6.07
CA THR A 33 -2.61 4.22 5.78
C THR A 33 -2.27 4.00 4.30
N PRO A 34 -1.11 3.44 3.95
CA PRO A 34 -0.69 3.28 2.55
C PRO A 34 -1.61 2.35 1.75
N LEU A 35 -1.97 2.75 0.53
CA LEU A 35 -2.88 2.00 -0.35
C LEU A 35 -2.14 1.17 -1.39
N ILE A 36 -2.45 -0.13 -1.43
CA ILE A 36 -2.12 -1.07 -2.50
C ILE A 36 -3.33 -1.20 -3.43
N ARG A 37 -3.13 -0.96 -4.73
CA ARG A 37 -4.20 -0.93 -5.74
C ARG A 37 -4.30 -2.26 -6.48
N LEU A 38 -5.18 -3.14 -6.00
CA LEU A 38 -5.43 -4.46 -6.59
C LEU A 38 -6.91 -4.69 -6.94
N MET A 39 -7.78 -3.69 -6.70
CA MET A 39 -9.20 -3.78 -6.97
C MET A 39 -9.66 -2.75 -8.00
N PHE A 40 -10.72 -3.09 -8.73
CA PHE A 40 -11.35 -2.19 -9.70
C PHE A 40 -12.16 -1.07 -9.01
N PRO A 41 -12.19 0.16 -9.56
CA PRO A 41 -11.41 0.68 -10.68
C PRO A 41 -10.04 1.24 -10.25
N ILE A 42 -9.03 1.08 -11.12
CA ILE A 42 -7.73 1.74 -10.99
C ILE A 42 -7.62 2.83 -12.06
N PHE A 43 -7.95 4.06 -11.68
CA PHE A 43 -7.91 5.23 -12.57
C PHE A 43 -6.59 6.00 -12.50
N ASP A 44 -5.94 6.01 -11.33
CA ASP A 44 -4.76 6.84 -11.07
C ASP A 44 -3.43 6.11 -11.33
N ARG A 45 -3.47 4.91 -11.90
CA ARG A 45 -2.30 4.15 -12.36
C ARG A 45 -2.59 3.48 -13.69
N HIS A 46 -1.58 3.39 -14.56
CA HIS A 46 -1.74 2.86 -15.91
C HIS A 46 -1.38 1.38 -15.99
N HIS A 47 -2.05 0.66 -16.88
CA HIS A 47 -1.70 -0.70 -17.33
C HIS A 47 -1.69 -1.83 -16.27
N HIS A 48 -2.06 -1.58 -15.01
CA HIS A 48 -2.09 -2.63 -13.98
C HIS A 48 -3.01 -3.80 -14.33
N HIS A 49 -4.08 -3.54 -15.08
CA HIS A 49 -5.04 -4.54 -15.56
C HIS A 49 -4.46 -5.52 -16.59
N ARG A 50 -3.30 -5.22 -17.21
CA ARG A 50 -2.68 -6.07 -18.23
C ARG A 50 -1.99 -7.31 -17.68
N PHE A 51 -1.65 -7.31 -16.40
CA PHE A 51 -0.99 -8.45 -15.78
C PHE A 51 -1.94 -9.17 -14.82
N ALA A 52 -1.77 -10.48 -14.72
CA ALA A 52 -2.64 -11.34 -13.95
C ALA A 52 -2.54 -11.07 -12.44
N LEU A 53 -3.64 -11.30 -11.73
CA LEU A 53 -3.70 -11.41 -10.27
C LEU A 53 -4.06 -12.84 -9.81
N PHE A 54 -4.50 -13.69 -10.74
CA PHE A 54 -4.88 -15.08 -10.49
C PHE A 54 -3.81 -16.07 -10.96
N GLY A 55 -3.87 -17.29 -10.42
CA GLY A 55 -2.89 -18.36 -10.68
C GLY A 55 -1.54 -18.10 -10.01
N TYR A 56 -0.58 -19.02 -10.18
CA TYR A 56 0.74 -18.90 -9.56
C TYR A 56 1.49 -17.64 -9.98
N GLN A 57 1.40 -17.28 -11.27
CA GLN A 57 2.00 -16.05 -11.78
C GLN A 57 1.37 -14.80 -11.17
N GLY A 58 0.04 -14.77 -11.01
CA GLY A 58 -0.66 -13.68 -10.35
C GLY A 58 -0.35 -13.59 -8.86
N ALA A 59 -0.28 -14.74 -8.18
CA ALA A 59 0.09 -14.81 -6.77
C ALA A 59 1.50 -14.26 -6.52
N LEU A 60 2.48 -14.62 -7.37
CA LEU A 60 3.83 -14.06 -7.30
C LEU A 60 3.82 -12.54 -7.47
N ARG A 61 3.05 -12.02 -8.43
CA ARG A 61 2.92 -10.57 -8.62
C ARG A 61 2.27 -9.86 -7.44
N VAL A 62 1.23 -10.45 -6.85
CA VAL A 62 0.58 -9.89 -5.65
C VAL A 62 1.58 -9.86 -4.49
N LEU A 63 2.33 -10.95 -4.29
CA LEU A 63 3.37 -11.03 -3.27
C LEU A 63 4.42 -9.93 -3.45
N THR A 64 5.00 -9.79 -4.65
CA THR A 64 6.01 -8.75 -4.91
C THR A 64 5.43 -7.35 -4.73
N THR A 65 4.19 -7.10 -5.20
CA THR A 65 3.53 -5.78 -5.04
C THR A 65 3.33 -5.41 -3.57
N ILE A 66 3.03 -6.39 -2.70
CA ILE A 66 2.90 -6.16 -1.26
C ILE A 66 4.27 -5.88 -0.64
N LEU A 67 5.29 -6.69 -0.96
CA LEU A 67 6.65 -6.51 -0.43
C LEU A 67 7.25 -5.16 -0.83
N ASP A 68 7.17 -4.79 -2.11
CA ASP A 68 7.64 -3.50 -2.61
C ASP A 68 7.03 -2.34 -1.80
N LYS A 69 5.72 -2.43 -1.50
CA LYS A 69 5.05 -1.37 -0.74
C LYS A 69 5.49 -1.31 0.72
N ILE A 70 5.82 -2.45 1.33
CA ILE A 70 6.35 -2.53 2.70
C ILE A 70 7.75 -1.91 2.74
N PHE A 71 8.63 -2.28 1.81
CA PHE A 71 9.98 -1.72 1.75
C PHE A 71 9.98 -0.22 1.46
N ASP A 72 9.16 0.24 0.52
CA ASP A 72 8.96 1.68 0.26
C ASP A 72 8.52 2.47 1.50
N LYS A 73 7.74 1.84 2.40
CA LYS A 73 7.31 2.46 3.66
C LYS A 73 8.45 2.51 4.66
N LEU A 74 9.15 1.38 4.86
CA LEU A 74 10.29 1.29 5.77
C LEU A 74 11.41 2.26 5.40
N ASP A 75 11.77 2.34 4.12
CA ASP A 75 12.82 3.25 3.65
C ASP A 75 12.40 4.71 3.86
N ARG A 76 11.12 5.04 3.66
CA ARG A 76 10.59 6.39 3.92
C ARG A 76 10.61 6.75 5.41
N GLU A 77 10.29 5.80 6.27
CA GLU A 77 10.32 5.99 7.73
C GLU A 77 11.74 6.08 8.28
N THR A 78 12.73 5.57 7.54
CA THR A 78 14.14 5.53 7.96
C THR A 78 15.04 6.53 7.23
N SER A 79 14.53 7.28 6.24
CA SER A 79 15.32 8.19 5.39
C SER A 79 15.83 9.49 6.06
N GLU A 80 15.45 9.80 7.31
CA GLU A 80 15.88 11.04 7.97
C GLU A 80 17.31 10.94 8.52
N THR A 81 18.24 11.65 7.87
CA THR A 81 19.67 11.66 8.21
C THR A 81 19.91 12.12 9.64
N GLY A 82 20.60 11.28 10.41
CA GLY A 82 20.99 11.57 11.79
C GLY A 82 19.86 11.42 12.82
N VAL A 83 18.63 11.07 12.40
CA VAL A 83 17.50 10.79 13.31
C VAL A 83 17.08 9.34 13.19
N THR A 84 16.73 8.85 11.99
CA THR A 84 16.18 7.48 11.78
C THR A 84 17.06 6.60 10.90
N ASP A 85 18.04 7.19 10.22
CA ASP A 85 18.95 6.58 9.24
C ASP A 85 19.83 5.44 9.81
N TYR A 86 19.82 5.24 11.14
CA TYR A 86 20.47 4.08 11.76
C TYR A 86 19.85 2.72 11.35
N SER A 87 18.66 2.73 10.74
CA SER A 87 17.92 1.54 10.30
C SER A 87 17.66 1.53 8.79
N TYR A 88 18.38 2.38 8.05
CA TYR A 88 18.38 2.44 6.59
C TYR A 88 19.39 1.43 6.02
N ASP A 89 19.06 0.14 6.14
CA ASP A 89 19.95 -0.96 5.75
C ASP A 89 20.05 -1.13 4.23
N LEU A 90 21.26 -1.45 3.75
CA LEU A 90 21.50 -1.75 2.33
C LEU A 90 20.85 -3.08 1.89
N THR A 91 20.81 -4.07 2.79
CA THR A 91 20.24 -5.39 2.53
C THR A 91 19.10 -5.62 3.53
N ARG A 92 17.93 -6.02 3.03
CA ARG A 92 16.73 -6.30 3.82
C ARG A 92 16.24 -7.73 3.60
#